data_AF-V5IBN8-F1
#
_entry.id   AF-V5IBN8-F1
#
_cell.length_a   1.000
_cell.length_b   1.000
_cell.length_c   1.000
_cell.angle_alpha   90.00
_cell.angle_beta   90.00
_cell.angle_gamma   90.00
#
_symmetry.space_group_name_H-M   'P 1'
#
loop_
_entity.id
_entity.type
_entity.pdbx_description
1 polymer ?
#
loop_
_entity_poly.entity_id
_entity_poly.type
_entity_poly.pdbx_seq_one_letter_code
_entity_poly.pdbx_strand_id
1 'polypeptide(L)'
;MTAAILLIVTVACLGQVTYAELKPELKRCPDKVFDDLGYSLGCTYTCNNGNPQDDTTYWGTYVDATVCVVLQDGDPKKLDHIGTCKNGTCVQYEGENIEQVWSQLPQLGAQFHQCPQKSSENPVDNCLYICEQTNYPHKTGYFYGIYQDYHRCNFNGGDGQCRSGRCIDQKIAEKYPIEN
;
A
#
# COMPACT_ATOMS: atom_id res chain seq x y z
N MET A 1 51.41 -48.85 50.01
CA MET A 1 51.49 -47.74 49.03
C MET A 1 50.09 -47.54 48.46
N THR A 2 49.51 -46.40 48.85
CA THR A 2 48.28 -45.70 48.41
C THR A 2 47.29 -46.37 47.44
N ALA A 3 46.06 -46.55 47.94
CA ALA A 3 44.84 -46.62 47.15
C ALA A 3 44.52 -45.25 46.53
N ALA A 4 44.11 -45.24 45.26
CA ALA A 4 43.63 -44.04 44.58
C ALA A 4 42.16 -44.24 44.20
N ILE A 5 41.27 -43.54 44.90
CA ILE A 5 39.85 -43.42 44.54
C ILE A 5 39.74 -42.23 43.60
N LEU A 6 39.42 -42.48 42.34
CA LEU A 6 39.11 -41.44 41.36
C LEU A 6 37.66 -40.97 41.58
N LEU A 7 37.51 -39.81 42.23
CA LEU A 7 36.25 -39.08 42.33
C LEU A 7 35.97 -38.39 40.99
N ILE A 8 35.03 -38.91 40.22
CA ILE A 8 34.49 -38.24 39.03
C ILE A 8 33.47 -37.21 39.53
N VAL A 9 33.87 -35.95 39.59
CA VAL A 9 32.96 -34.82 39.81
C VAL A 9 32.34 -34.47 38.45
N THR A 10 31.14 -34.98 38.19
CA THR A 10 30.31 -34.45 37.11
C THR A 10 29.61 -33.20 37.60
N VAL A 11 30.11 -32.03 37.18
CA VAL A 11 29.37 -30.77 37.36
C VAL A 11 28.29 -30.74 36.29
N ALA A 12 27.10 -31.23 36.63
CA ALA A 12 25.90 -31.02 35.84
C ALA A 12 25.48 -29.54 35.97
N CYS A 13 26.02 -28.68 35.12
CA CYS A 13 25.40 -27.38 34.84
C CYS A 13 24.14 -27.62 34.00
N LEU A 14 23.08 -28.14 34.64
CA LEU A 14 21.72 -28.02 34.13
C LEU A 14 21.25 -26.60 34.40
N GLY A 15 21.83 -25.63 33.69
CA GLY A 15 21.16 -24.37 33.46
C GLY A 15 19.91 -24.71 32.67
N GLN A 16 18.73 -24.58 33.28
CA GLN A 16 17.48 -24.67 32.55
C GLN A 16 17.59 -23.66 31.40
N VAL A 17 17.70 -24.17 30.17
CA VAL A 17 17.42 -23.35 28.99
C VAL A 17 15.92 -23.15 29.07
N THR A 18 15.51 -22.11 29.79
CA THR A 18 14.17 -21.58 29.67
C THR A 18 14.06 -21.24 28.19
N TYR A 19 13.29 -22.04 27.44
CA TYR A 19 12.72 -21.61 26.18
C TYR A 19 11.87 -20.40 26.56
N ALA A 20 12.50 -19.22 26.56
CA ALA A 20 11.76 -17.99 26.57
C ALA A 20 10.95 -18.07 25.28
N GLU A 21 9.62 -18.15 25.41
CA GLU A 21 8.74 -17.94 24.27
C GLU A 21 9.25 -16.69 23.57
N LEU A 22 9.67 -16.86 22.31
CA LEU A 22 10.17 -15.75 21.52
C LEU A 22 9.12 -14.65 21.60
N LYS A 23 9.48 -13.47 22.11
CA LYS A 23 8.53 -12.37 22.23
C LYS A 23 7.78 -12.22 20.90
N PRO A 24 6.43 -12.14 20.88
CA PRO A 24 5.67 -12.04 19.63
C PRO A 24 6.11 -10.88 18.73
N GLU A 25 6.65 -9.83 19.35
CA GLU A 25 7.28 -8.66 18.72
C GLU A 25 8.59 -8.95 17.96
N LEU A 26 9.21 -10.13 18.15
CA LEU A 26 10.30 -10.67 17.31
C LEU A 26 9.76 -11.46 16.08
N LYS A 27 8.46 -11.72 16.03
CA LYS A 27 7.73 -12.43 14.95
C LYS A 27 6.94 -11.45 14.08
N ARG A 28 7.58 -10.35 13.70
CA ARG A 28 7.08 -9.42 12.68
C ARG A 28 8.24 -8.96 11.82
N CYS A 29 7.94 -8.51 10.62
CA CYS A 29 8.95 -7.82 9.83
C CYS A 29 9.19 -6.42 10.44
N PRO A 30 10.41 -5.87 10.36
CA PRO A 30 10.66 -4.50 10.78
C PRO A 30 9.80 -3.52 9.96
N ASP A 31 9.62 -2.29 10.43
CA ASP A 31 9.03 -1.27 9.57
C ASP A 31 10.05 -0.87 8.50
N LYS A 32 9.59 -0.67 7.26
CA LYS A 32 10.47 -0.42 6.11
C LYS A 32 10.02 0.82 5.32
N VAL A 33 10.97 1.57 4.80
CA VAL A 33 10.70 2.58 3.77
C VAL A 33 10.37 1.90 2.44
N PHE A 34 9.25 2.26 1.82
CA PHE A 34 8.92 1.77 0.49
C PHE A 34 9.92 2.31 -0.55
N ASP A 35 10.55 1.38 -1.28
CA ASP A 35 11.66 1.62 -2.22
C ASP A 35 11.39 1.03 -3.61
N ASP A 36 10.14 0.61 -3.86
CA ASP A 36 9.69 0.18 -5.17
C ASP A 36 9.09 1.35 -5.97
N LEU A 37 8.78 1.07 -7.23
CA LEU A 37 8.28 2.07 -8.16
C LEU A 37 6.80 2.36 -7.91
N GLY A 38 6.43 3.64 -7.97
CA GLY A 38 5.03 4.05 -7.94
C GLY A 38 4.38 3.90 -6.55
N TYR A 39 3.16 3.39 -6.52
CA TYR A 39 2.42 3.14 -5.27
C TYR A 39 2.78 1.81 -4.64
N SER A 40 2.81 1.78 -3.31
CA SER A 40 2.72 0.53 -2.56
C SER A 40 1.32 -0.08 -2.70
N LEU A 41 1.23 -1.40 -2.92
CA LEU A 41 -0.04 -2.11 -2.83
C LEU A 41 -0.40 -2.31 -1.35
N GLY A 42 -1.36 -1.52 -0.88
CA GLY A 42 -1.62 -1.40 0.55
C GLY A 42 -0.45 -0.76 1.31
N CYS A 43 -0.31 -1.09 2.59
CA CYS A 43 0.71 -0.50 3.47
C CYS A 43 1.48 -1.55 4.27
N THR A 44 1.43 -2.80 3.79
CA THR A 44 2.05 -3.95 4.42
C THR A 44 2.86 -4.74 3.42
N TYR A 45 3.86 -5.45 3.91
CA TYR A 45 4.65 -6.36 3.08
C TYR A 45 4.93 -7.65 3.83
N THR A 46 5.17 -8.73 3.09
CA THR A 46 5.55 -10.01 3.65
C THR A 46 7.05 -10.16 3.74
N CYS A 47 7.55 -10.80 4.78
CA CYS A 47 8.94 -11.25 4.85
C CYS A 47 9.04 -12.62 5.51
N ASN A 48 10.15 -13.28 5.23
CA ASN A 48 10.59 -14.45 5.98
C ASN A 48 11.50 -13.95 7.10
N ASN A 49 11.19 -14.31 8.34
CA ASN A 49 12.00 -13.95 9.51
C ASN A 49 12.27 -15.21 10.34
N GLY A 50 13.48 -15.35 10.88
CA GLY A 50 13.86 -16.49 11.71
C GLY A 50 14.50 -17.67 10.96
N ASN A 51 14.22 -18.89 11.41
CA ASN A 51 14.82 -20.12 10.92
C ASN A 51 14.42 -20.36 9.45
N PRO A 52 15.34 -20.72 8.53
CA PRO A 52 14.99 -21.10 7.16
C PRO A 52 13.98 -22.25 7.02
N GLN A 53 13.75 -23.04 8.08
CA GLN A 53 12.71 -24.08 8.13
C GLN A 53 11.35 -23.57 8.65
N ASP A 54 11.26 -22.32 9.11
CA ASP A 54 10.00 -21.68 9.49
C ASP A 54 9.28 -21.22 8.21
N ASP A 55 8.12 -21.82 7.94
CA ASP A 55 7.25 -21.50 6.80
C ASP A 55 6.21 -20.43 7.15
N THR A 56 6.28 -19.85 8.35
CA THR A 56 5.41 -18.76 8.77
C THR A 56 5.66 -17.51 7.91
N THR A 57 4.61 -17.04 7.23
CA THR A 57 4.64 -15.72 6.58
C THR A 57 4.46 -14.62 7.62
N TYR A 58 5.48 -13.79 7.78
CA TYR A 58 5.41 -12.61 8.64
C TYR A 58 5.05 -11.37 7.84
N TRP A 59 4.49 -10.39 8.53
CA TRP A 59 4.09 -9.12 7.94
C TRP A 59 4.81 -7.96 8.61
N GLY A 60 5.14 -6.94 7.82
CA GLY A 60 5.63 -5.64 8.27
C GLY A 60 4.81 -4.53 7.67
N THR A 61 5.04 -3.32 8.17
CA THR A 61 4.37 -2.12 7.66
C THR A 61 5.35 -1.22 6.94
N TYR A 62 4.87 -0.54 5.90
CA TYR A 62 5.59 0.58 5.36
C TYR A 62 5.44 1.80 6.27
N VAL A 63 6.48 2.63 6.32
CA VAL A 63 6.48 3.86 7.13
C VAL A 63 5.27 4.74 6.81
N ASP A 64 4.75 5.42 7.83
CA ASP A 64 3.68 6.40 7.67
C ASP A 64 4.02 7.44 6.60
N ALA A 65 2.98 7.95 5.94
CA ALA A 65 3.05 8.84 4.78
C ALA A 65 3.60 8.22 3.47
N THR A 66 3.95 6.93 3.46
CA THR A 66 4.19 6.21 2.19
C THR A 66 2.95 6.28 1.31
N VAL A 67 3.13 6.56 0.02
CA VAL A 67 2.02 6.63 -0.94
C VAL A 67 1.57 5.21 -1.30
N CYS A 68 0.25 4.97 -1.25
CA CYS A 68 -0.31 3.63 -1.39
C CYS A 68 -1.56 3.61 -2.26
N VAL A 69 -1.89 2.43 -2.76
CA VAL A 69 -3.12 2.15 -3.48
C VAL A 69 -3.78 0.88 -2.96
N VAL A 70 -5.11 0.88 -2.91
CA VAL A 70 -5.92 -0.29 -2.58
C VAL A 70 -6.72 -0.69 -3.81
N LEU A 71 -6.68 -1.97 -4.12
CA LEU A 71 -7.39 -2.59 -5.24
C LEU A 71 -8.42 -3.55 -4.69
N GLN A 72 -9.63 -3.56 -5.25
CA GLN A 72 -10.65 -4.53 -4.89
C GLN A 72 -10.23 -5.90 -5.42
N ASP A 73 -10.22 -6.91 -4.54
CA ASP A 73 -9.78 -8.27 -4.83
C ASP A 73 -8.38 -8.38 -5.46
N GLY A 74 -7.54 -7.34 -5.30
CA GLY A 74 -6.22 -7.26 -5.94
C GLY A 74 -6.24 -7.03 -7.46
N ASP A 75 -7.40 -6.71 -8.06
CA ASP A 75 -7.52 -6.44 -9.50
C ASP A 75 -7.12 -4.98 -9.81
N PRO A 76 -6.04 -4.72 -10.59
CA PRO A 76 -5.62 -3.36 -10.97
C PRO A 76 -6.69 -2.57 -11.71
N LYS A 77 -7.67 -3.24 -12.32
CA LYS A 77 -8.80 -2.60 -13.00
C LYS A 77 -9.89 -2.12 -12.03
N LYS A 78 -9.87 -2.59 -10.79
CA LYS A 78 -10.84 -2.23 -9.75
C LYS A 78 -10.14 -1.45 -8.65
N LEU A 79 -9.80 -0.21 -8.97
CA LEU A 79 -9.32 0.75 -7.97
C LEU A 79 -10.39 0.90 -6.88
N ASP A 80 -9.98 0.73 -5.62
CA ASP A 80 -10.76 1.17 -4.47
C ASP A 80 -10.42 2.64 -4.20
N HIS A 81 -9.21 2.91 -3.71
CA HIS A 81 -8.72 4.26 -3.46
C HIS A 81 -7.20 4.38 -3.51
N ILE A 82 -6.72 5.62 -3.63
CA ILE A 82 -5.32 6.01 -3.44
C ILE A 82 -5.22 6.80 -2.14
N GLY A 83 -4.15 6.58 -1.37
CA GLY A 83 -3.98 7.21 -0.08
C GLY A 83 -2.53 7.33 0.37
N THR A 84 -2.39 7.49 1.67
CA THR A 84 -1.10 7.40 2.36
C THR A 84 -1.17 6.42 3.51
N CYS A 85 -0.04 5.79 3.80
CA CYS A 85 0.06 4.84 4.89
C CYS A 85 -0.07 5.52 6.24
N LYS A 86 -0.89 4.92 7.11
CA LYS A 86 -1.03 5.28 8.51
C LYS A 86 -1.21 4.00 9.33
N ASN A 87 -0.22 3.67 10.14
CA ASN A 87 -0.20 2.46 10.97
C ASN A 87 -0.51 1.18 10.16
N GLY A 88 0.18 1.01 9.03
CA GLY A 88 0.02 -0.16 8.16
C GLY A 88 -1.28 -0.21 7.34
N THR A 89 -2.12 0.83 7.37
CA THR A 89 -3.34 0.92 6.57
C THR A 89 -3.20 2.03 5.53
N CYS A 90 -3.67 1.77 4.30
CA CYS A 90 -3.76 2.82 3.29
C CYS A 90 -5.02 3.65 3.55
N VAL A 91 -4.86 4.96 3.75
CA VAL A 91 -5.96 5.84 4.12
C VAL A 91 -6.14 6.92 3.07
N GLN A 92 -7.34 7.02 2.50
CA GLN A 92 -7.72 8.11 1.61
C GLN A 92 -7.89 9.42 2.41
N TYR A 93 -7.54 10.54 1.79
CA TYR A 93 -7.84 11.85 2.34
C TYR A 93 -9.31 12.21 2.09
N GLU A 94 -10.05 12.52 3.17
CA GLU A 94 -11.48 12.86 3.16
C GLU A 94 -11.77 14.24 3.79
N GLY A 95 -10.80 15.16 3.75
CA GLY A 95 -10.97 16.50 4.35
C GLY A 95 -12.07 17.32 3.68
N GLU A 96 -12.70 18.22 4.44
CA GLU A 96 -13.84 19.05 3.97
C GLU A 96 -13.49 19.93 2.76
N ASN A 97 -12.22 20.25 2.56
CA ASN A 97 -11.69 21.05 1.46
C ASN A 97 -11.16 20.20 0.29
N ILE A 98 -11.56 18.93 0.18
CA ILE A 98 -11.05 18.00 -0.83
C ILE A 98 -11.16 18.51 -2.27
N GLU A 99 -12.21 19.26 -2.61
CA GLU A 99 -12.34 19.90 -3.93
C GLU A 99 -11.18 20.85 -4.25
N GLN A 100 -10.65 21.54 -3.23
CA GLN A 100 -9.59 22.55 -3.38
C GLN A 100 -8.19 21.95 -3.38
N VAL A 101 -8.01 20.85 -2.64
CA VAL A 101 -6.67 20.27 -2.41
C VAL A 101 -6.42 19.00 -3.22
N TRP A 102 -7.42 18.44 -3.90
CA TRP A 102 -7.31 17.19 -4.65
C TRP A 102 -6.05 17.13 -5.53
N SER A 103 -5.87 18.12 -6.41
CA SER A 103 -4.72 18.17 -7.33
C SER A 103 -3.37 18.43 -6.66
N GLN A 104 -3.38 18.82 -5.38
CA GLN A 104 -2.19 19.11 -4.57
C GLN A 104 -1.83 17.95 -3.65
N LEU A 105 -2.65 16.91 -3.59
CA LEU A 105 -2.40 15.75 -2.76
C LEU A 105 -1.09 15.08 -3.20
N PRO A 106 -0.16 14.78 -2.28
CA PRO A 106 1.12 14.15 -2.61
C PRO A 106 0.96 12.85 -3.41
N GLN A 107 -0.10 12.10 -3.11
CA GLN A 107 -0.43 10.87 -3.80
C GLN A 107 -0.91 11.04 -5.24
N LEU A 108 -1.25 12.26 -5.68
CA LEU A 108 -1.59 12.60 -7.06
C LEU A 108 -0.50 13.46 -7.71
N GLY A 109 0.73 13.38 -7.20
CA GLY A 109 1.89 14.02 -7.80
C GLY A 109 2.19 13.48 -9.21
N ALA A 110 2.71 14.34 -10.08
CA ALA A 110 3.00 14.03 -11.48
C ALA A 110 3.91 12.81 -11.68
N GLN A 111 4.80 12.52 -10.71
CA GLN A 111 5.67 11.33 -10.74
C GLN A 111 4.90 10.01 -10.76
N PHE A 112 3.66 10.01 -10.24
CA PHE A 112 2.79 8.83 -10.20
C PHE A 112 1.82 8.77 -11.40
N HIS A 113 1.68 9.87 -12.16
CA HIS A 113 0.80 9.96 -13.33
C HIS A 113 1.49 9.42 -14.59
N GLN A 114 1.76 8.11 -14.62
CA GLN A 114 2.48 7.49 -15.74
C GLN A 114 1.57 6.69 -16.67
N CYS A 115 0.32 6.43 -16.29
CA CYS A 115 -0.61 5.71 -17.15
C CYS A 115 -1.15 6.62 -18.26
N PRO A 116 -1.39 6.09 -19.47
CA PRO A 116 -1.98 6.87 -20.56
C PRO A 116 -3.35 7.46 -20.18
N GLN A 117 -3.81 8.49 -20.86
CA GLN A 117 -5.19 8.94 -20.66
C GLN A 117 -6.19 7.91 -21.26
N LYS A 118 -7.35 7.73 -20.63
CA LYS A 118 -8.41 6.82 -21.11
C LYS A 118 -9.74 7.54 -21.36
N SER A 119 -10.56 6.95 -22.22
CA SER A 119 -11.97 7.24 -22.37
C SER A 119 -12.77 5.92 -22.40
N SER A 120 -14.07 6.02 -22.15
CA SER A 120 -15.03 4.93 -22.15
C SER A 120 -16.38 5.45 -22.65
N GLU A 121 -17.16 4.57 -23.27
CA GLU A 121 -18.53 4.91 -23.71
C GLU A 121 -19.51 4.92 -22.52
N ASN A 122 -19.25 4.08 -21.52
CA ASN A 122 -20.07 3.90 -20.33
C ASN A 122 -19.54 4.75 -19.16
N PRO A 123 -20.43 5.20 -18.24
CA PRO A 123 -20.02 5.82 -16.99
C PRO A 123 -19.05 4.93 -16.21
N VAL A 124 -18.04 5.54 -15.61
CA VAL A 124 -17.04 4.86 -14.77
C VAL A 124 -17.31 5.09 -13.29
N ASP A 125 -16.95 4.13 -12.44
CA ASP A 125 -17.08 4.31 -10.99
C ASP A 125 -15.99 5.23 -10.44
N ASN A 126 -14.78 5.14 -11.00
CA ASN A 126 -13.65 5.97 -10.65
C ASN A 126 -13.10 6.70 -11.87
N CYS A 127 -12.86 8.01 -11.71
CA CYS A 127 -12.20 8.84 -12.73
C CYS A 127 -10.67 8.69 -12.70
N LEU A 128 -10.13 8.05 -11.66
CA LEU A 128 -8.79 7.50 -11.61
C LEU A 128 -8.81 6.02 -12.00
N TYR A 129 -7.71 5.55 -12.55
CA TYR A 129 -7.48 4.13 -12.72
C TYR A 129 -5.99 3.81 -12.54
N ILE A 130 -5.68 2.54 -12.29
CA ILE A 130 -4.30 2.08 -12.08
C ILE A 130 -3.80 1.30 -13.29
N CYS A 131 -2.53 1.47 -13.61
CA CYS A 131 -1.80 0.58 -14.51
C CYS A 131 -0.52 0.10 -13.86
N GLU A 132 -0.11 -1.08 -14.26
CA GLU A 132 1.21 -1.64 -13.95
C GLU A 132 2.21 -1.17 -15.01
N GLN A 133 3.41 -0.82 -14.56
CA GLN A 133 4.56 -0.65 -15.43
C GLN A 133 5.73 -1.47 -14.92
N THR A 134 6.34 -2.23 -15.82
CA THR A 134 7.50 -3.05 -15.51
C THR A 134 8.75 -2.34 -16.01
N ASN A 135 9.64 -1.95 -15.10
CA ASN A 135 10.96 -1.45 -15.47
C ASN A 135 12.00 -2.56 -15.35
N TYR A 136 12.98 -2.53 -16.25
CA TYR A 136 14.13 -3.43 -16.21
C TYR A 136 15.07 -3.03 -15.04
N PRO A 137 15.55 -3.97 -14.20
CA PRO A 137 15.30 -5.40 -14.19
C PRO A 137 14.19 -5.78 -13.18
N HIS A 138 12.97 -6.03 -13.67
CA HIS A 138 11.88 -6.78 -13.03
C HIS A 138 11.18 -6.19 -11.79
N LYS A 139 11.16 -4.86 -11.62
CA LYS A 139 10.26 -4.24 -10.64
C LYS A 139 8.99 -3.76 -11.34
N THR A 140 7.85 -4.30 -10.93
CA THR A 140 6.53 -3.77 -11.31
C THR A 140 6.17 -2.65 -10.36
N GLY A 141 5.84 -1.48 -10.91
CA GLY A 141 5.28 -0.36 -10.17
C GLY A 141 3.84 -0.10 -10.56
N TYR A 142 3.06 0.41 -9.62
CA TYR A 142 1.68 0.83 -9.84
C TYR A 142 1.64 2.35 -10.01
N PHE A 143 0.95 2.80 -11.04
CA PHE A 143 0.82 4.20 -11.39
C PHE A 143 -0.64 4.53 -11.65
N TYR A 144 -1.00 5.81 -11.58
CA TYR A 144 -2.35 6.23 -11.92
C TYR A 144 -2.40 6.87 -13.29
N GLY A 145 -3.58 6.81 -13.88
CA GLY A 145 -4.01 7.65 -14.99
C GLY A 145 -5.39 8.18 -14.70
N ILE A 146 -5.79 9.15 -15.51
CA ILE A 146 -7.12 9.76 -15.42
C ILE A 146 -7.94 9.43 -16.66
N TYR A 147 -9.25 9.29 -16.46
CA TYR A 147 -10.19 9.42 -17.56
C TYR A 147 -10.21 10.87 -18.06
N GLN A 148 -10.58 11.06 -19.34
CA GLN A 148 -10.76 12.40 -19.90
C GLN A 148 -11.68 13.25 -19.01
N ASP A 149 -11.34 14.53 -18.86
CA ASP A 149 -12.27 15.46 -18.24
C ASP A 149 -13.59 15.45 -19.01
N TYR A 150 -14.68 15.75 -18.30
CA TYR A 150 -16.05 15.69 -18.83
C TYR A 150 -16.61 14.29 -19.06
N HIS A 151 -15.81 13.25 -18.86
CA HIS A 151 -16.28 11.87 -18.92
C HIS A 151 -17.35 11.60 -17.84
N ARG A 152 -18.39 10.84 -18.19
CA ARG A 152 -19.45 10.46 -17.25
C ARG A 152 -18.92 9.52 -16.17
N CYS A 153 -19.31 9.72 -14.93
CA CYS A 153 -18.97 8.83 -13.82
C CYS A 153 -20.16 8.64 -12.87
N ASN A 154 -20.12 7.60 -12.05
CA ASN A 154 -21.15 7.29 -11.07
C ASN A 154 -20.85 8.02 -9.75
N PHE A 155 -21.51 9.16 -9.50
CA PHE A 155 -21.33 9.94 -8.28
C PHE A 155 -22.41 9.57 -7.25
N ASN A 156 -22.03 8.87 -6.18
CA ASN A 156 -22.95 8.45 -5.11
C ASN A 156 -24.24 7.77 -5.61
N GLY A 157 -24.14 6.93 -6.65
CA GLY A 157 -25.26 6.25 -7.29
C GLY A 157 -26.10 7.11 -8.25
N GLY A 158 -25.65 8.34 -8.55
CA GLY A 158 -26.22 9.22 -9.56
C GLY A 158 -25.21 9.64 -10.62
N ASP A 159 -25.59 10.62 -11.44
CA ASP A 159 -24.76 11.15 -12.51
C ASP A 159 -23.68 12.11 -11.98
N GLY A 160 -22.45 11.85 -12.38
CA GLY A 160 -21.30 12.71 -12.13
C GLY A 160 -20.46 12.93 -13.37
N GLN A 161 -19.46 13.78 -13.20
CA GLN A 161 -18.50 14.12 -14.24
C GLN A 161 -17.07 14.10 -13.73
N CYS A 162 -16.16 13.57 -14.55
CA CYS A 162 -14.74 13.57 -14.25
C CYS A 162 -14.11 14.96 -14.37
N ARG A 163 -13.35 15.34 -13.34
CA ARG A 163 -12.51 16.54 -13.28
C ARG A 163 -11.19 16.23 -12.60
N SER A 164 -10.08 16.37 -13.32
CA SER A 164 -8.73 16.13 -12.79
C SER A 164 -8.61 14.78 -12.08
N GLY A 165 -9.25 13.74 -12.66
CA GLY A 165 -9.27 12.40 -12.10
C GLY A 165 -10.27 12.16 -10.97
N ARG A 166 -11.08 13.13 -10.55
CA ARG A 166 -12.13 12.95 -9.54
C ARG A 166 -13.52 12.94 -10.14
N CYS A 167 -14.40 12.09 -9.61
CA CYS A 167 -15.82 12.13 -9.94
C CYS A 167 -16.52 13.18 -9.05
N ILE A 168 -17.11 14.21 -9.67
CA ILE A 168 -17.85 15.26 -8.98
C ILE A 168 -19.32 15.26 -9.40
N ASP A 169 -20.21 15.78 -8.55
CA ASP A 169 -21.63 15.96 -8.88
C ASP A 169 -21.79 16.78 -10.17
N GLN A 170 -22.57 16.28 -11.12
CA GLN A 170 -22.89 16.95 -12.37
C GLN A 170 -23.39 18.39 -12.16
N LYS A 171 -24.20 18.64 -11.12
CA LYS A 171 -24.74 19.97 -10.80
C LYS A 171 -23.68 20.97 -10.37
N ILE A 172 -22.57 20.47 -9.86
CA ILE A 172 -21.40 21.25 -9.46
C ILE A 172 -20.50 21.45 -10.68
N ALA A 173 -20.29 20.40 -11.49
CA ALA A 173 -19.45 20.42 -12.67
C ALA A 173 -19.88 21.47 -13.71
N GLU A 174 -21.18 21.74 -13.84
CA GLU A 174 -21.74 22.77 -14.74
C GLU A 174 -21.44 24.21 -14.28
N LYS A 175 -20.99 24.41 -13.04
CA LYS A 175 -20.72 25.75 -12.46
C LYS A 175 -19.26 26.17 -12.52
N TYR A 176 -18.33 25.24 -12.79
CA TYR A 176 -16.91 25.55 -12.90
C TYR A 176 -16.50 25.79 -14.35
N PRO A 177 -15.72 26.85 -14.65
CA PRO A 177 -15.21 27.08 -15.98
C PRO A 177 -14.27 25.95 -16.42
N ILE A 178 -14.22 25.72 -17.72
CA ILE A 178 -13.29 24.79 -18.36
C ILE A 178 -11.87 25.34 -18.16
N GLU A 179 -11.11 24.74 -17.26
CA GLU A 179 -9.66 24.97 -17.23
C GLU A 179 -9.06 24.17 -18.39
N ASN A 180 -8.76 24.89 -19.48
CA ASN A 180 -8.01 24.39 -20.64
C ASN A 180 -6.51 24.40 -20.36
#